data_AF-A0A9Y2F388-F1
#
_entry.id   AF-A0A9Y2F388-F1
#
_cell.length_a   1.000
_cell.length_b   1.000
_cell.length_c   1.000
_cell.angle_alpha   90.00
_cell.angle_beta   90.00
_cell.angle_gamma   90.00
#
_symmetry.space_group_name_H-M   'P 1'
#
loop_
_entity.id
_entity.type
_entity.pdbx_description
1 polymer ?
#
loop_
_entity_poly.entity_id
_entity_poly.type
_entity_poly.pdbx_seq_one_letter_code
_entity_poly.pdbx_strand_id
1 'polypeptide(L)'
;MTDIIQELRSLIAKATPGPWEVVKYGDGDSLVIHDARGDWRVCFMATPGSNGDMSSIKANADFIAMSRTHIEALLDRLEAAERGVDYLDMRRPIKGIECRSNEEVFAIMADRIRLAEAGHYRLPAIREVKP
;
A
#
# COMPACT_ATOMS: atom_id res chain seq x y z
N MET A 1 2.38 8.84 -5.03
CA MET A 1 2.04 7.41 -4.76
C MET A 1 2.02 7.18 -3.26
N THR A 2 2.95 7.78 -2.53
CA THR A 2 2.98 7.95 -1.07
C THR A 2 1.63 8.36 -0.45
N ASP A 3 0.90 9.31 -1.05
CA ASP A 3 -0.40 9.75 -0.53
C ASP A 3 -1.45 8.61 -0.47
N ILE A 4 -1.53 7.79 -1.52
CA ILE A 4 -2.45 6.64 -1.60
C ILE A 4 -2.03 5.56 -0.59
N ILE A 5 -0.73 5.29 -0.47
CA ILE A 5 -0.21 4.33 0.52
C ILE A 5 -0.58 4.80 1.93
N GLN A 6 -0.38 6.08 2.24
CA GLN A 6 -0.68 6.64 3.56
C GLN A 6 -2.18 6.64 3.86
N GLU A 7 -3.02 6.95 2.87
CA GLU A 7 -4.47 6.84 2.97
C GLU A 7 -4.90 5.40 3.28
N LEU A 8 -4.40 4.42 2.52
CA LEU A 8 -4.73 3.01 2.72
C LEU A 8 -4.23 2.49 4.08
N ARG A 9 -3.04 2.89 4.53
CA ARG A 9 -2.54 2.58 5.89
C ARG A 9 -3.45 3.14 6.98
N SER A 10 -3.95 4.37 6.80
CA SER A 10 -4.89 5.00 7.73
C SER A 10 -6.22 4.25 7.81
N LEU A 11 -6.72 3.77 6.67
CA LEU A 11 -7.93 2.94 6.62
C LEU A 11 -7.71 1.58 7.31
N ILE A 12 -6.59 0.91 7.03
CA ILE A 12 -6.23 -0.37 7.64
C ILE A 12 -6.13 -0.25 9.17
N ALA A 13 -5.50 0.81 9.67
CA ALA A 13 -5.33 1.03 11.11
C ALA A 13 -6.67 1.20 11.85
N LYS A 14 -7.73 1.65 11.15
CA LYS A 14 -9.09 1.81 11.69
C LYS A 14 -9.97 0.58 11.47
N ALA A 15 -9.65 -0.24 10.47
CA ALA A 15 -10.42 -1.43 10.16
C ALA A 15 -10.24 -2.51 11.24
N THR A 16 -11.29 -3.30 11.47
CA THR A 16 -11.22 -4.45 12.39
C THR A 16 -10.08 -5.40 11.98
N PRO A 17 -9.18 -5.78 12.92
CA PRO A 17 -8.05 -6.64 12.61
C PRO A 17 -8.47 -8.11 12.44
N GLY A 18 -7.56 -8.89 11.86
CA GLY A 18 -7.72 -10.34 11.68
C GLY A 18 -8.42 -10.72 10.38
N PRO A 19 -8.46 -12.03 10.06
CA PRO A 19 -9.15 -12.54 8.88
C PRO A 19 -10.64 -12.27 8.99
N TRP A 20 -11.25 -11.95 7.85
CA TRP A 20 -12.70 -11.81 7.72
C TRP A 20 -13.27 -13.00 6.96
N GLU A 21 -14.47 -13.43 7.32
CA GLU A 21 -15.12 -14.61 6.75
C GLU A 21 -16.50 -14.26 6.21
N VAL A 22 -16.84 -14.78 5.04
CA VAL A 22 -18.17 -14.61 4.44
C VAL A 22 -19.05 -15.78 4.87
N VAL A 23 -20.17 -15.48 5.51
CA VAL A 23 -21.13 -16.47 6.01
C VAL A 23 -22.53 -16.19 5.49
N LYS A 24 -23.36 -17.23 5.47
CA LYS A 24 -24.80 -17.07 5.24
C LYS A 24 -25.46 -16.48 6.48
N TYR A 25 -26.36 -15.54 6.27
CA TYR A 25 -27.21 -15.04 7.33
C TYR A 25 -28.32 -16.05 7.66
N GLY A 26 -28.91 -15.95 8.85
CA GLY A 26 -29.91 -16.90 9.35
C GLY A 26 -31.19 -17.01 8.52
N ASP A 27 -31.39 -16.15 7.52
CA ASP A 27 -32.47 -16.22 6.54
C ASP A 27 -32.16 -17.16 5.34
N GLY A 28 -30.92 -17.64 5.22
CA GLY A 28 -30.47 -18.56 4.16
C GLY A 28 -30.12 -17.90 2.83
N ASP A 29 -30.59 -16.68 2.61
CA ASP A 29 -30.52 -15.95 1.33
C ASP A 29 -29.64 -14.70 1.40
N SER A 30 -29.25 -14.20 2.59
CA SER A 30 -28.32 -13.07 2.72
C SER A 30 -26.90 -13.53 3.04
N LEU A 31 -25.91 -12.69 2.71
CA LEU A 31 -24.52 -12.87 3.12
C LEU A 31 -24.10 -11.80 4.13
N VAL A 32 -23.25 -12.19 5.08
CA VAL A 32 -22.64 -11.29 6.07
C VAL A 32 -21.14 -11.57 6.11
N ILE A 33 -20.36 -10.53 6.33
CA ILE A 33 -18.93 -10.65 6.61
C ILE A 33 -18.74 -10.58 8.12
N HIS A 34 -18.10 -11.59 8.68
CA HIS A 34 -17.70 -11.68 10.08
C HIS A 34 -16.21 -11.34 10.23
N ASP A 35 -15.83 -10.81 11.39
CA ASP A 35 -14.41 -10.72 11.77
C ASP A 35 -13.92 -11.98 12.50
N ALA A 36 -12.65 -12.00 12.86
CA ALA A 36 -11.97 -13.12 13.51
C ALA A 36 -12.58 -13.58 14.85
N ARG A 37 -13.51 -12.81 15.44
CA ARG A 37 -14.23 -13.16 16.68
C ARG A 37 -15.43 -14.07 16.42
N GLY A 38 -15.67 -14.47 15.17
CA GLY A 38 -16.69 -15.46 14.82
C GLY A 38 -18.07 -14.83 14.63
N ASP A 39 -18.74 -14.37 15.70
CA ASP A 39 -20.13 -13.89 15.61
C ASP A 39 -20.28 -12.37 15.40
N TRP A 40 -19.16 -11.66 15.28
CA TRP A 40 -19.15 -10.20 15.11
C TRP A 40 -19.23 -9.82 13.63
N ARG A 41 -20.28 -9.09 13.28
CA ARG A 41 -20.57 -8.67 11.90
C ARG A 41 -19.89 -7.35 11.57
N VAL A 42 -19.10 -7.32 10.51
CA VAL A 42 -18.48 -6.09 9.99
C VAL A 42 -19.26 -5.50 8.83
N CYS A 43 -19.99 -6.31 8.05
CA CYS A 43 -20.77 -5.83 6.91
C CYS A 43 -21.94 -6.76 6.57
N PHE A 44 -23.10 -6.18 6.21
CA PHE A 44 -24.21 -6.89 5.59
C PHE A 44 -24.16 -6.73 4.08
N MET A 45 -24.21 -7.84 3.36
CA MET A 45 -24.25 -7.84 1.90
C MET A 45 -25.70 -7.91 1.43
N ALA A 46 -25.92 -7.44 0.21
CA ALA A 46 -27.24 -7.42 -0.38
C ALA A 46 -27.87 -8.81 -0.54
N THR A 47 -29.19 -8.87 -0.49
CA THR A 47 -30.01 -10.03 -0.82
C THR A 47 -30.14 -10.23 -2.34
N PRO A 48 -30.19 -11.48 -2.82
CA PRO A 48 -30.50 -11.83 -4.20
C PRO A 48 -31.83 -11.23 -4.66
N GLY A 49 -31.91 -10.90 -5.96
CA GLY A 49 -33.13 -10.37 -6.57
C GLY A 49 -33.28 -8.86 -6.46
N SER A 50 -32.94 -8.25 -5.31
CA SER A 50 -33.00 -6.79 -5.14
C SER A 50 -31.76 -6.06 -5.69
N ASN A 51 -30.60 -6.72 -5.73
CA ASN A 51 -29.31 -6.07 -6.04
C ASN A 51 -28.41 -6.92 -6.96
N GLY A 52 -29.00 -7.82 -7.75
CA GLY A 52 -28.30 -8.63 -8.74
C GLY A 52 -28.22 -10.11 -8.40
N ASP A 53 -27.35 -10.80 -9.14
CA ASP A 53 -27.15 -12.25 -9.06
C ASP A 53 -26.32 -12.66 -7.83
N MET A 54 -26.71 -13.75 -7.17
CA MET A 54 -26.07 -14.23 -5.95
C MET A 54 -24.59 -14.59 -6.16
N SER A 55 -24.21 -15.09 -7.33
CA SER A 55 -22.80 -15.43 -7.59
C SER A 55 -21.92 -14.18 -7.58
N SER A 56 -22.40 -13.09 -8.17
CA SER A 56 -21.73 -11.78 -8.15
C SER A 56 -21.66 -11.19 -6.75
N ILE A 57 -22.76 -11.27 -5.98
CA ILE A 57 -22.80 -10.80 -4.59
C ILE A 57 -21.77 -11.55 -3.75
N LYS A 58 -21.71 -12.88 -3.89
CA LYS A 58 -20.72 -13.70 -3.18
C LYS A 58 -19.30 -13.34 -3.60
N ALA A 59 -19.02 -13.20 -4.90
CA ALA A 59 -17.70 -12.83 -5.39
C ALA A 59 -17.22 -11.49 -4.82
N ASN A 60 -18.12 -10.49 -4.74
CA ASN A 60 -17.81 -9.20 -4.12
C ASN A 60 -17.55 -9.33 -2.62
N ALA A 61 -18.34 -10.11 -1.89
CA ALA A 61 -18.13 -10.35 -0.47
C ALA A 61 -16.78 -11.03 -0.20
N ASP A 62 -16.46 -12.07 -0.98
CA ASP A 62 -15.18 -12.77 -0.89
C ASP A 62 -14.01 -11.82 -1.18
N PHE A 63 -14.12 -10.97 -2.21
CA PHE A 63 -13.11 -9.98 -2.54
C PHE A 63 -12.86 -9.00 -1.39
N ILE A 64 -13.92 -8.47 -0.76
CA ILE A 64 -13.81 -7.55 0.38
C ILE A 64 -13.13 -8.24 1.56
N ALA A 65 -13.57 -9.45 1.92
CA ALA A 65 -13.01 -10.22 3.03
C ALA A 65 -11.52 -10.52 2.81
N MET A 66 -11.16 -10.99 1.62
CA MET A 66 -9.77 -11.30 1.26
C MET A 66 -8.89 -10.05 1.18
N SER A 67 -9.45 -8.92 0.74
CA SER A 67 -8.72 -7.65 0.65
C SER A 67 -8.19 -7.22 2.02
N ARG A 68 -8.95 -7.41 3.10
CA ARG A 68 -8.47 -7.09 4.46
C ARG A 68 -7.18 -7.85 4.79
N THR A 69 -7.09 -9.12 4.42
CA THR A 69 -5.93 -9.98 4.71
C THR A 69 -4.72 -9.63 3.84
N HIS A 70 -4.93 -9.29 2.58
CA HIS A 70 -3.82 -9.14 1.61
C HIS A 70 -3.32 -7.72 1.44
N ILE A 71 -4.13 -6.70 1.74
CA ILE A 71 -3.77 -5.31 1.45
C ILE A 71 -2.54 -4.84 2.24
N GLU A 72 -2.38 -5.30 3.50
CA GLU A 72 -1.20 -4.97 4.30
C GLU A 72 0.09 -5.48 3.65
N ALA A 73 0.13 -6.76 3.28
CA ALA A 73 1.28 -7.37 2.63
C ALA A 73 1.56 -6.74 1.25
N LEU A 74 0.51 -6.34 0.52
CA LEU A 74 0.67 -5.63 -0.76
C LEU A 74 1.31 -4.25 -0.55
N LEU A 75 0.88 -3.49 0.47
CA LEU A 75 1.46 -2.19 0.79
C LEU A 75 2.92 -2.32 1.25
N ASP A 76 3.25 -3.31 2.07
CA ASP A 76 4.63 -3.57 2.49
C ASP A 76 5.55 -3.81 1.28
N ARG A 77 5.07 -4.57 0.29
CA ARG A 77 5.80 -4.85 -0.95
C ARG A 77 5.91 -3.63 -1.84
N LEU A 78 4.86 -2.81 -1.93
CA LEU A 78 4.85 -1.59 -2.73
C LEU A 78 5.83 -0.56 -2.16
N GLU A 79 5.80 -0.33 -0.84
CA GLU A 79 6.76 0.54 -0.16
C GLU A 79 8.20 0.04 -0.31
N ALA A 80 8.42 -1.28 -0.26
CA ALA A 80 9.74 -1.85 -0.53
C ALA A 80 10.20 -1.63 -1.97
N ALA A 81 9.29 -1.74 -2.94
CA ALA A 81 9.59 -1.49 -4.35
C ALA A 81 9.88 -0.01 -4.61
N GLU A 82 9.11 0.91 -4.03
CA GLU A 82 9.37 2.36 -4.10
C GLU A 82 10.76 2.69 -3.56
N ARG A 83 11.10 2.21 -2.35
CA ARG A 83 12.45 2.36 -1.78
C ARG A 83 13.55 1.83 -2.70
N GLY A 84 13.30 0.72 -3.40
CA GLY A 84 14.24 0.13 -4.35
C GLY A 84 14.45 0.98 -5.60
N VAL A 85 13.37 1.52 -6.18
CA VAL A 85 13.41 2.43 -7.33
C VAL A 85 14.16 3.71 -6.97
N ASP A 86 13.85 4.27 -5.81
CA ASP A 86 14.47 5.47 -5.27
C ASP A 86 15.98 5.30 -5.08
N TYR A 87 16.39 4.17 -4.53
CA TYR A 87 17.81 3.83 -4.38
C TYR A 87 18.54 3.72 -5.72
N LEU A 88 17.91 3.08 -6.71
CA LEU A 88 18.48 2.96 -8.05
C LEU A 88 18.61 4.33 -8.72
N ASP A 89 17.65 5.22 -8.52
CA ASP A 89 17.70 6.56 -9.12
C ASP A 89 18.81 7.42 -8.50
N MET A 90 19.03 7.33 -7.18
CA MET A 90 20.17 7.99 -6.53
C MET A 90 21.52 7.47 -7.04
N ARG A 91 21.63 6.17 -7.35
CA ARG A 91 22.86 5.56 -7.87
C ARG A 91 23.07 5.76 -9.36
N ARG A 92 22.06 6.23 -10.10
CA ARG A 92 22.24 6.49 -11.53
C ARG A 92 23.26 7.59 -11.75
N PRO A 93 24.29 7.35 -12.60
CA PRO A 93 25.20 8.38 -13.04
C PRO A 93 24.41 9.54 -13.64
N ILE A 94 24.77 10.77 -13.25
CA ILE A 94 24.19 11.97 -13.87
C ILE A 94 24.70 12.00 -15.31
N LYS A 95 23.83 11.72 -16.28
CA LYS A 95 24.21 11.75 -17.70
C LYS A 95 24.67 13.16 -18.08
N GLY A 96 25.83 13.21 -18.74
CA GLY A 96 26.43 14.46 -19.20
C GLY A 96 26.95 15.35 -18.08
N ILE A 97 27.26 14.80 -16.89
CA ILE A 97 27.84 15.58 -15.78
C ILE A 97 29.11 16.32 -16.21
N GLU A 98 29.87 15.74 -17.14
CA GLU A 98 31.11 16.30 -17.70
C GLU A 98 30.87 17.55 -18.56
N CYS A 99 29.64 17.77 -19.02
CA CYS A 99 29.25 18.91 -19.86
C CYS A 99 28.42 19.95 -19.09
N ARG A 100 28.21 19.76 -17.78
CA ARG A 100 27.42 20.67 -16.93
C ARG A 100 28.33 21.56 -16.11
N SER A 101 27.85 22.76 -15.81
CA SER A 101 28.52 23.65 -14.88
C SER A 101 28.52 23.07 -13.46
N ASN A 102 29.49 23.49 -12.63
CA ASN A 102 29.53 23.06 -11.23
C ASN A 102 28.24 23.43 -10.48
N GLU A 103 27.66 24.59 -10.77
CA GLU A 103 26.41 25.06 -10.15
C GLU A 103 25.22 24.14 -10.47
N GLU A 104 25.10 23.68 -11.72
CA GLU A 104 24.06 22.71 -12.11
C GLU A 104 24.25 21.36 -11.41
N VAL A 105 25.49 20.90 -11.28
CA VAL A 105 25.80 19.65 -10.56
C VAL A 105 25.44 19.79 -9.08
N PHE A 106 25.80 20.92 -8.45
CA PHE A 106 25.43 21.20 -7.07
C PHE A 106 23.92 21.28 -6.86
N ALA A 107 23.18 21.92 -7.77
CA ALA A 107 21.72 21.98 -7.70
C ALA A 107 21.07 20.59 -7.78
N ILE A 108 21.56 19.72 -8.67
CA ILE A 108 21.07 18.34 -8.81
C ILE A 108 21.38 17.52 -7.56
N MET A 109 22.59 17.66 -7.01
CA MET A 109 22.96 16.96 -5.78
C MET A 109 22.18 17.47 -4.56
N ALA A 110 21.99 18.79 -4.45
CA ALA A 110 21.21 19.40 -3.39
C ALA A 110 19.75 18.96 -3.43
N ASP A 111 19.15 18.87 -4.62
CA ASP A 111 17.78 18.36 -4.76
C ASP A 111 17.67 16.87 -4.40
N ARG A 112 18.65 16.03 -4.81
CA ARG A 112 18.72 14.63 -4.36
C ARG A 112 18.85 14.48 -2.85
N ILE A 113 19.65 15.34 -2.19
CA ILE A 113 19.80 15.36 -0.73
C ILE A 113 18.50 15.81 -0.07
N ARG A 114 17.90 16.92 -0.53
CA ARG A 114 16.63 17.45 -0.01
C ARG A 114 15.52 16.42 -0.09
N LEU A 115 15.42 15.73 -1.23
CA LEU A 115 14.46 14.65 -1.42
C LEU A 115 14.69 13.53 -0.39
N ALA A 116 15.94 13.18 -0.11
CA ALA A 116 16.25 12.19 0.91
C ALA A 116 16.02 12.64 2.36
N GLU A 117 16.19 13.93 2.66
CA GLU A 117 15.89 14.48 3.99
C GLU A 117 14.39 14.59 4.26
N ALA A 118 13.58 14.86 3.24
CA ALA A 118 12.12 14.92 3.33
C ALA A 118 11.44 13.56 3.58
N GLY A 119 12.21 12.48 3.78
CA GLY A 119 11.70 11.13 3.96
C GLY A 119 11.15 10.50 2.69
N HIS A 120 11.28 11.16 1.54
CA HIS A 120 11.02 10.56 0.24
C HIS A 120 12.13 9.57 -0.15
N TYR A 121 13.31 9.64 0.48
CA TYR A 121 14.39 8.68 0.31
C TYR A 121 15.07 8.44 1.67
N ARG A 122 15.79 7.32 1.83
CA ARG A 122 16.79 7.17 2.91
C ARG A 122 18.17 7.23 2.27
N LEU A 123 18.98 8.22 2.63
CA LEU A 123 20.38 8.27 2.20
C LEU A 123 21.08 6.98 2.67
N PRO A 124 21.89 6.32 1.82
CA PRO A 124 22.79 5.30 2.30
C PRO A 124 23.68 5.92 3.37
N ALA A 125 23.85 5.23 4.50
CA ALA A 125 24.82 5.64 5.50
C ALA A 125 26.15 5.90 4.79
N ILE A 126 26.66 7.13 4.90
CA ILE A 126 27.97 7.49 4.37
C ILE A 126 28.95 6.57 5.10
N ARG A 127 29.43 5.53 4.42
CA ARG A 127 30.59 4.78 4.90
C ARG A 127 31.74 5.74 4.78
N GLU A 128 32.29 6.14 5.93
CA GLU A 128 33.57 6.85 5.98
C GLU A 128 34.55 6.11 5.09
N VAL A 129 34.94 6.74 3.99
CA VAL A 129 36.06 6.29 3.19
C VAL A 129 37.28 6.64 4.04
N LYS A 130 37.89 5.62 4.67
CA LYS A 130 39.16 5.81 5.36
C LYS A 130 40.18 6.37 4.37
N PRO A 131 40.99 7.36 4.80
CA PRO A 131 41.97 8.05 3.94
C PRO A 131 43.01 7.10 3.36
#